data_AF-A0A5C5W0C6-F1
#
_entry.id   AF-A0A5C5W0C6-F1
#
_cell.length_a   1.000
_cell.length_b   1.000
_cell.length_c   1.000
_cell.angle_alpha   90.00
_cell.angle_beta   90.00
_cell.angle_gamma   90.00
#
_symmetry.space_group_name_H-M   'P 1'
#
loop_
_entity.id
_entity.type
_entity.pdbx_description
1 polymer ?
#
loop_
_entity_poly.entity_id
_entity_poly.type
_entity_poly.pdbx_seq_one_letter_code
_entity_poly.pdbx_strand_id
1 'polypeptide(L)'
;MKRNTSGSTIAFWISILTAAGSRGDSLAQLHGDGLHTHSGGLAGLSEFVPGRVYAVSVGDRKSCGMGGLEPDSLWEIDPATGAFRSIGYPGGCQGLGGAAFRPDGKAIRLTRYHRSDVLEMTPGGQSSVLYDLDDGIGGPQGSSSVAYDSDGNFYVSNFNADNIVRFPVDGGPSEVFTSSVGMSGSIAFAASGDLFWAGQTFIPNIRGQIMRARPDGSLSIFDVFPSSSIVKSVTTDRFGNVFAYTTDNLGTLYRYSNEDPTTRQVLVSNFGFDVALTMSADHSLVYLGKGGFLYSADPSTGNPLLIGHREGVRIDGLAVFVPEPWTATLVSILVVLAFPRTRAQDARAATRRLVGSCTTGVSSGATSRCPDAPESK
;
A
#
# COMPACT_ATOMS: atom_id res chain seq x y z
N MET A 1 -5.52 43.98 70.59
CA MET A 1 -4.40 44.01 71.56
C MET A 1 -3.23 44.80 70.95
N LYS A 2 -2.33 45.26 71.82
CA LYS A 2 -0.98 45.82 71.58
C LYS A 2 -0.20 45.01 70.50
N ARG A 3 0.57 45.61 69.57
CA ARG A 3 1.95 46.20 69.69
C ARG A 3 3.01 45.16 70.13
N ASN A 4 4.31 45.20 69.75
CA ASN A 4 5.23 46.18 69.11
C ASN A 4 6.42 45.34 68.51
N THR A 5 7.39 45.73 67.66
CA THR A 5 7.85 46.91 66.85
C THR A 5 8.67 46.32 65.65
N SER A 6 9.37 46.95 64.69
CA SER A 6 9.83 48.32 64.30
C SER A 6 9.97 48.34 62.74
N GLY A 7 10.52 49.30 61.97
CA GLY A 7 11.49 50.42 62.12
C GLY A 7 12.88 49.95 61.66
N SER A 8 13.71 50.63 60.85
CA SER A 8 13.92 52.05 60.46
C SER A 8 15.26 52.05 59.64
N THR A 9 15.79 53.05 58.91
CA THR A 9 15.33 54.35 58.36
C THR A 9 16.41 54.88 57.39
N ILE A 10 16.00 55.46 56.24
CA ILE A 10 16.65 56.50 55.38
C ILE A 10 18.20 56.53 55.22
N ALA A 11 18.63 56.54 53.95
CA ALA A 11 19.77 57.34 53.45
C ALA A 11 19.41 57.96 52.08
N PHE A 12 20.03 59.09 51.70
CA PHE A 12 19.65 59.90 50.53
C PHE A 12 20.88 60.66 49.97
N TRP A 13 20.72 61.31 48.80
CA TRP A 13 21.62 62.29 48.12
C TRP A 13 22.54 61.86 46.96
N ILE A 14 22.07 62.21 45.74
CA ILE A 14 22.75 62.97 44.67
C ILE A 14 23.98 62.39 43.94
N SER A 15 23.69 61.87 42.74
CA SER A 15 24.13 62.32 41.39
C SER A 15 25.45 63.07 41.17
N ILE A 16 26.16 62.68 40.10
CA ILE A 16 26.51 63.55 38.95
C ILE A 16 26.81 62.68 37.70
N LEU A 17 26.66 63.24 36.50
CA LEU A 17 26.81 62.53 35.21
C LEU A 17 28.24 62.49 34.69
N THR A 18 28.58 61.39 34.01
CA THR A 18 29.30 61.42 32.71
C THR A 18 28.79 60.28 31.83
N ALA A 19 28.80 60.44 30.50
CA ALA A 19 28.11 59.55 29.56
C ALA A 19 28.99 59.13 28.38
N ALA A 20 28.83 57.88 27.90
CA ALA A 20 29.23 57.45 26.56
C ALA A 20 28.60 56.09 26.15
N GLY A 21 27.50 56.13 25.37
CA GLY A 21 27.02 55.04 24.51
C GLY A 21 26.38 53.80 25.17
N SER A 22 25.51 53.05 24.49
CA SER A 22 24.68 53.43 23.32
C SER A 22 23.51 52.47 23.11
N ARG A 23 22.27 52.98 23.12
CA ARG A 23 21.01 52.39 22.59
C ARG A 23 20.68 50.95 23.01
N GLY A 24 19.72 50.83 23.94
CA GLY A 24 19.19 49.55 24.42
C GLY A 24 17.70 49.61 24.81
N ASP A 25 16.89 50.41 24.12
CA ASP A 25 15.43 50.45 24.29
C ASP A 25 14.76 49.65 23.16
N SER A 26 13.86 48.68 23.39
CA SER A 26 12.71 48.63 24.31
C SER A 26 11.52 49.48 23.84
N LEU A 27 10.62 48.87 23.04
CA LEU A 27 9.23 48.65 23.45
C LEU A 27 8.42 47.84 22.42
N ALA A 28 7.47 47.06 22.95
CA ALA A 28 6.24 46.55 22.33
C ALA A 28 6.24 46.20 20.82
N GLN A 29 6.18 44.90 20.51
CA GLN A 29 5.44 44.46 19.32
C GLN A 29 4.52 43.28 19.62
N LEU A 30 3.26 43.50 19.25
CA LEU A 30 2.05 42.69 19.34
C LEU A 30 2.24 41.17 19.19
N HIS A 31 1.45 40.39 19.95
CA HIS A 31 1.07 39.05 19.49
C HIS A 31 0.33 39.18 18.16
N GLY A 32 0.90 38.59 17.10
CA GLY A 32 0.18 38.28 15.87
C GLY A 32 0.05 36.78 15.76
N ASP A 33 -1.17 36.27 15.59
CA ASP A 33 -1.42 34.84 15.46
C ASP A 33 -0.78 34.30 14.18
N GLY A 34 0.31 33.55 14.35
CA GLY A 34 1.05 32.88 13.28
C GLY A 34 0.26 31.70 12.74
N LEU A 35 -0.81 31.97 11.98
CA LEU A 35 -1.56 30.94 11.27
C LEU A 35 -0.67 30.35 10.17
N HIS A 36 0.00 29.23 10.47
CA HIS A 36 0.93 28.55 9.57
C HIS A 36 0.20 27.86 8.40
N THR A 37 -0.35 28.65 7.48
CA THR A 37 -0.94 28.20 6.22
C THR A 37 0.17 27.76 5.26
N HIS A 38 0.71 26.56 5.48
CA HIS A 38 1.61 25.88 4.54
C HIS A 38 0.85 25.35 3.30
N SER A 39 0.12 26.24 2.62
CA SER A 39 -0.45 26.02 1.29
C SER A 39 0.63 26.08 0.20
N GLY A 40 1.74 25.36 0.43
CA GLY A 40 2.89 25.26 -0.45
C GLY A 40 2.72 24.12 -1.45
N GLY A 41 1.72 24.23 -2.34
CA GLY A 41 1.54 23.27 -3.43
C GLY A 41 2.73 23.30 -4.36
N LEU A 42 3.48 22.19 -4.44
CA LEU A 42 4.63 22.06 -5.33
C LEU A 42 4.12 21.85 -6.77
N ALA A 43 4.09 22.93 -7.56
CA ALA A 43 3.79 22.85 -8.98
C ALA A 43 4.83 21.94 -9.68
N GLY A 44 4.40 20.79 -10.20
CA GLY A 44 5.31 19.81 -10.76
C GLY A 44 4.71 18.55 -11.39
N LEU A 45 3.49 18.13 -11.02
CA LEU A 45 2.78 17.02 -11.68
C LEU A 45 1.44 17.46 -12.28
N SER A 46 1.16 16.95 -13.48
CA SER A 46 -0.21 16.80 -14.01
C SER A 46 -0.83 15.45 -13.62
N GLU A 47 -0.02 14.40 -13.49
CA GLU A 47 -0.42 13.00 -13.41
C GLU A 47 0.48 12.23 -12.42
N PHE A 48 -0.01 11.12 -11.86
CA PHE A 48 0.82 10.17 -11.12
C PHE A 48 1.65 9.31 -12.08
N VAL A 49 2.78 8.75 -11.61
CA VAL A 49 3.73 8.01 -12.46
C VAL A 49 3.49 6.49 -12.34
N PRO A 50 3.11 5.78 -13.42
CA PRO A 50 2.82 4.35 -13.38
C PRO A 50 3.95 3.51 -12.78
N GLY A 51 3.57 2.53 -11.95
CA GLY A 51 4.50 1.62 -11.27
C GLY A 51 5.26 2.24 -10.09
N ARG A 52 5.09 3.53 -9.78
CA ARG A 52 5.68 4.14 -8.58
C ARG A 52 4.93 3.78 -7.30
N VAL A 53 5.70 3.73 -6.22
CA VAL A 53 5.20 3.46 -4.87
C VAL A 53 4.88 4.79 -4.22
N TYR A 54 3.71 4.89 -3.59
CA TYR A 54 3.25 6.06 -2.88
C TYR A 54 3.08 5.71 -1.41
N ALA A 55 3.90 6.34 -0.57
CA ALA A 55 3.97 6.07 0.85
C ALA A 55 3.25 7.15 1.65
N VAL A 56 2.33 6.69 2.51
CA VAL A 56 1.71 7.49 3.53
C VAL A 56 2.67 7.58 4.72
N SER A 57 3.16 8.79 4.97
CA SER A 57 3.98 9.11 6.14
C SER A 57 3.13 9.80 7.18
N VAL A 58 3.26 9.37 8.44
CA VAL A 58 2.41 9.82 9.55
C VAL A 58 3.29 10.50 10.59
N GLY A 59 2.88 11.65 11.09
CA GLY A 59 3.53 12.26 12.25
C GLY A 59 3.43 11.34 13.47
N ASP A 60 4.40 11.32 14.39
CA ASP A 60 4.17 10.63 15.66
C ASP A 60 3.17 11.45 16.49
N ARG A 61 2.08 10.81 16.92
CA ARG A 61 0.99 11.37 17.73
C ARG A 61 1.48 12.02 19.04
N LYS A 62 2.72 11.74 19.49
CA LYS A 62 3.38 12.43 20.62
C LYS A 62 4.39 13.52 20.22
N SER A 63 4.96 13.46 19.03
CA SER A 63 6.00 14.40 18.54
C SER A 63 5.49 15.46 17.55
N CYS A 64 4.23 15.42 17.15
CA CYS A 64 3.63 16.46 16.31
C CYS A 64 3.70 17.84 16.97
N GLY A 65 4.56 18.71 16.45
CA GLY A 65 4.87 20.03 17.02
C GLY A 65 6.11 20.05 17.94
N MET A 66 6.79 18.93 18.16
CA MET A 66 8.03 18.86 18.95
C MET A 66 9.11 18.00 18.27
N GLY A 67 10.12 18.66 17.69
CA GLY A 67 11.46 18.08 17.56
C GLY A 67 11.73 17.13 16.39
N GLY A 68 11.41 17.53 15.15
CA GLY A 68 12.17 17.04 13.99
C GLY A 68 11.58 15.89 13.15
N LEU A 69 10.27 15.62 13.24
CA LEU A 69 9.56 14.77 12.26
C LEU A 69 8.58 15.60 11.43
N GLU A 70 8.40 15.22 10.17
CA GLU A 70 7.47 15.89 9.23
C GLU A 70 5.99 15.61 9.62
N PRO A 71 5.04 16.51 9.31
CA PRO A 71 3.61 16.25 9.52
C PRO A 71 3.08 15.15 8.58
N ASP A 72 1.82 14.75 8.76
CA ASP A 72 1.14 13.78 7.89
C ASP A 72 1.32 14.20 6.41
N SER A 73 1.89 13.31 5.60
CA SER A 73 2.49 13.61 4.29
C SER A 73 2.42 12.44 3.32
N LEU A 74 2.25 12.76 2.02
CA LEU A 74 2.28 11.78 0.94
C LEU A 74 3.59 11.90 0.15
N TRP A 75 4.27 10.76 0.00
CA TRP A 75 5.56 10.64 -0.69
C TRP A 75 5.45 9.73 -1.90
N GLU A 76 5.90 10.21 -3.06
CA GLU A 76 6.23 9.35 -4.19
C GLU A 76 7.63 8.78 -3.98
N ILE A 77 7.79 7.49 -4.26
CA ILE A 77 9.08 6.79 -4.23
C ILE A 77 9.30 6.14 -5.59
N ASP A 78 10.48 6.38 -6.15
CA ASP A 78 10.96 5.70 -7.35
C ASP A 78 11.53 4.30 -7.00
N PRO A 79 10.88 3.19 -7.36
CA PRO A 79 11.38 1.86 -7.04
C PRO A 79 12.66 1.48 -7.81
N ALA A 80 13.02 2.20 -8.87
CA ALA A 80 14.23 1.95 -9.66
C ALA A 80 15.45 2.75 -9.18
N THR A 81 15.26 3.84 -8.42
CA THR A 81 16.35 4.71 -7.95
C THR A 81 16.37 4.97 -6.44
N GLY A 82 15.33 4.57 -5.72
CA GLY A 82 15.16 4.84 -4.29
C GLY A 82 14.81 6.29 -3.94
N ALA A 83 14.59 7.15 -4.93
CA ALA A 83 14.37 8.58 -4.73
C ALA A 83 12.97 8.89 -4.17
N PHE A 84 12.92 9.60 -3.03
CA PHE A 84 11.69 10.10 -2.40
C PHE A 84 11.38 11.54 -2.84
N ARG A 85 10.14 11.80 -3.24
CA ARG A 85 9.64 13.12 -3.63
C ARG A 85 8.31 13.43 -2.93
N SER A 86 8.17 14.63 -2.38
CA SER A 86 6.93 15.06 -1.74
C SER A 86 5.84 15.28 -2.79
N ILE A 87 4.63 14.78 -2.53
CA ILE A 87 3.41 15.13 -3.28
C ILE A 87 2.66 16.23 -2.56
N GLY A 88 2.45 16.09 -1.24
CA GLY A 88 1.76 17.10 -0.45
C GLY A 88 1.59 16.74 1.02
N TYR A 89 1.08 17.71 1.77
CA TYR A 89 0.86 17.64 3.21
C TYR A 89 -0.65 17.77 3.49
N PRO A 90 -1.44 16.68 3.56
CA PRO A 90 -2.89 16.70 3.76
C PRO A 90 -3.38 17.27 5.11
N GLY A 91 -2.45 17.67 5.99
CA GLY A 91 -2.69 18.69 7.02
C GLY A 91 -2.69 18.16 8.45
N GLY A 92 -1.70 18.61 9.23
CA GLY A 92 -1.59 18.34 10.67
C GLY A 92 -1.12 16.92 10.98
N CYS A 93 -1.63 16.36 12.08
CA CYS A 93 -1.40 14.98 12.49
C CYS A 93 -2.74 14.35 12.86
N GLN A 94 -3.42 13.83 11.83
CA GLN A 94 -4.76 13.27 11.92
C GLN A 94 -4.74 11.73 11.87
N GLY A 95 -3.56 11.12 11.81
CA GLY A 95 -3.41 9.68 11.67
C GLY A 95 -3.79 9.26 10.25
N LEU A 96 -3.08 9.81 9.27
CA LEU A 96 -3.19 9.46 7.85
C LEU A 96 -2.94 7.95 7.68
N GLY A 97 -3.96 7.17 7.32
CA GLY A 97 -3.90 5.70 7.30
C GLY A 97 -3.69 5.14 5.91
N GLY A 98 -4.42 4.07 5.57
CA GLY A 98 -4.40 3.48 4.25
C GLY A 98 -4.69 4.45 3.11
N ALA A 99 -4.09 4.12 1.96
CA ALA A 99 -4.21 4.84 0.70
C ALA A 99 -4.62 3.91 -0.44
N ALA A 100 -5.45 4.40 -1.36
CA ALA A 100 -5.80 3.68 -2.60
C ALA A 100 -6.02 4.66 -3.76
N PHE A 101 -5.48 4.34 -4.94
CA PHE A 101 -5.73 5.12 -6.16
C PHE A 101 -7.14 4.90 -6.68
N ARG A 102 -7.79 5.96 -7.17
CA ARG A 102 -9.00 5.81 -8.00
C ARG A 102 -8.66 4.99 -9.25
N PRO A 103 -9.56 4.12 -9.74
CA PRO A 103 -9.38 3.45 -11.03
C PRO A 103 -9.10 4.42 -12.19
N ASP A 104 -9.73 5.61 -12.20
CA ASP A 104 -9.46 6.63 -13.23
C ASP A 104 -8.09 7.33 -13.13
N GLY A 105 -7.28 7.00 -12.12
CA GLY A 105 -5.92 7.49 -11.92
C GLY A 105 -5.78 8.98 -11.58
N LYS A 106 -6.87 9.73 -11.38
CA LYS A 106 -6.81 11.20 -11.23
C LYS A 106 -6.51 11.68 -9.81
N ALA A 107 -6.77 10.85 -8.81
CA ALA A 107 -6.49 11.15 -7.40
C ALA A 107 -6.29 9.87 -6.59
N ILE A 108 -5.62 10.01 -5.45
CA ILE A 108 -5.46 8.99 -4.42
C ILE A 108 -6.38 9.32 -3.24
N ARG A 109 -7.06 8.32 -2.69
CA ARG A 109 -7.87 8.47 -1.47
C ARG A 109 -7.05 8.07 -0.26
N LEU A 110 -7.15 8.86 0.82
CA LEU A 110 -6.34 8.73 2.04
C LEU A 110 -7.26 8.80 3.26
N THR A 111 -7.17 7.83 4.17
CA THR A 111 -7.96 7.86 5.43
C THR A 111 -7.31 8.76 6.49
N ARG A 112 -8.10 9.39 7.37
CA ARG A 112 -7.59 10.12 8.54
C ARG A 112 -8.29 9.69 9.83
N TYR A 113 -7.63 8.83 10.60
CA TYR A 113 -8.20 8.17 11.78
C TYR A 113 -8.81 9.13 12.80
N HIS A 114 -8.10 10.19 13.19
CA HIS A 114 -8.52 11.13 14.25
C HIS A 114 -9.62 12.09 13.79
N ARG A 115 -9.82 12.20 12.47
CA ARG A 115 -10.86 13.00 11.85
C ARG A 115 -12.11 12.20 11.53
N SER A 116 -11.98 10.88 11.40
CA SER A 116 -13.04 10.01 10.87
C SER A 116 -13.53 10.51 9.51
N ASP A 117 -12.57 10.82 8.62
CA ASP A 117 -12.85 11.22 7.24
C ASP A 117 -11.87 10.57 6.24
N VAL A 118 -12.27 10.58 4.97
CA VAL A 118 -11.47 10.20 3.81
C VAL A 118 -11.20 11.46 3.00
N LEU A 119 -9.92 11.74 2.77
CA LEU A 119 -9.48 12.73 1.80
C LEU A 119 -9.37 12.12 0.40
N GLU A 120 -9.54 12.96 -0.61
CA GLU A 120 -9.05 12.71 -1.96
C GLU A 120 -7.94 13.73 -2.28
N MET A 121 -6.83 13.29 -2.88
CA MET A 121 -5.65 14.10 -3.20
C MET A 121 -5.18 13.89 -4.65
N THR A 122 -4.91 15.00 -5.34
CA THR A 122 -4.42 15.03 -6.72
C THR A 122 -2.88 14.94 -6.81
N PRO A 123 -2.30 14.66 -8.00
CA PRO A 123 -0.84 14.66 -8.22
C PRO A 123 -0.12 15.96 -7.82
N GLY A 124 -0.79 17.11 -7.90
CA GLY A 124 -0.25 18.41 -7.49
C GLY A 124 -0.32 18.70 -5.98
N GLY A 125 -0.77 17.74 -5.18
CA GLY A 125 -0.90 17.86 -3.72
C GLY A 125 -2.14 18.63 -3.25
N GLN A 126 -3.03 19.09 -4.14
CA GLN A 126 -4.34 19.62 -3.74
C GLN A 126 -5.21 18.49 -3.21
N SER A 127 -5.85 18.69 -2.05
CA SER A 127 -6.70 17.69 -1.39
C SER A 127 -7.95 18.28 -0.74
N SER A 128 -9.03 17.50 -0.73
CA SER A 128 -10.33 17.82 -0.11
C SER A 128 -10.90 16.61 0.63
N VAL A 129 -11.77 16.85 1.63
CA VAL A 129 -12.60 15.78 2.21
C VAL A 129 -13.57 15.28 1.15
N LEU A 130 -13.75 13.96 1.09
CA LEU A 130 -14.68 13.29 0.18
C LEU A 130 -15.81 12.57 0.92
N TYR A 131 -15.49 11.89 2.03
CA TYR A 131 -16.44 11.18 2.89
C TYR A 131 -16.11 11.46 4.36
N ASP A 132 -17.10 11.61 5.23
CA ASP A 132 -16.89 11.78 6.68
C ASP A 132 -17.85 10.95 7.57
N LEU A 133 -18.09 11.40 8.81
CA LEU A 133 -18.94 10.73 9.80
C LEU A 133 -20.39 10.56 9.30
N ASP A 134 -20.92 11.53 8.54
CA ASP A 134 -22.27 11.45 8.00
C ASP A 134 -22.37 10.42 6.83
N ASP A 135 -21.23 10.14 6.18
CA ASP A 135 -21.03 9.05 5.21
C ASP A 135 -20.63 7.72 5.86
N GLY A 136 -20.77 7.58 7.19
CA GLY A 136 -20.46 6.34 7.91
C GLY A 136 -18.97 6.03 8.06
N ILE A 137 -18.06 6.98 7.86
CA ILE A 137 -16.64 6.80 8.17
C ILE A 137 -16.44 6.79 9.70
N GLY A 138 -16.20 5.61 10.27
CA GLY A 138 -16.16 5.36 11.70
C GLY A 138 -14.74 5.10 12.24
N GLY A 139 -13.90 6.13 12.25
CA GLY A 139 -12.51 6.03 12.72
C GLY A 139 -11.68 4.97 11.98
N PRO A 140 -11.37 5.18 10.69
CA PRO A 140 -10.61 4.23 9.89
C PRO A 140 -9.16 4.16 10.36
N GLN A 141 -8.66 2.97 10.70
CA GLN A 141 -7.30 2.78 11.20
C GLN A 141 -6.66 1.49 10.68
N GLY A 142 -5.55 1.65 9.95
CA GLY A 142 -4.71 0.56 9.45
C GLY A 142 -3.77 1.01 8.34
N SER A 143 -2.73 0.22 8.10
CA SER A 143 -1.67 0.49 7.10
C SER A 143 -2.22 0.56 5.67
N SER A 144 -3.15 -0.33 5.35
CA SER A 144 -3.93 -0.30 4.10
C SER A 144 -5.41 -0.45 4.46
N SER A 145 -5.97 0.49 5.22
CA SER A 145 -7.36 0.52 5.67
C SER A 145 -8.40 0.77 4.56
N VAL A 146 -7.99 0.91 3.29
CA VAL A 146 -8.86 1.16 2.13
C VAL A 146 -8.44 0.33 0.92
N ALA A 147 -9.42 -0.05 0.10
CA ALA A 147 -9.23 -0.77 -1.15
C ALA A 147 -10.36 -0.46 -2.15
N TYR A 148 -10.21 -0.94 -3.39
CA TYR A 148 -11.29 -1.01 -4.38
C TYR A 148 -11.51 -2.46 -4.79
N ASP A 149 -12.76 -2.82 -5.13
CA ASP A 149 -13.05 -4.08 -5.84
C ASP A 149 -12.83 -3.94 -7.36
N SER A 150 -13.00 -5.04 -8.10
CA SER A 150 -12.87 -5.08 -9.56
C SER A 150 -13.90 -4.24 -10.32
N ASP A 151 -14.99 -3.88 -9.66
CA ASP A 151 -16.09 -3.10 -10.24
C ASP A 151 -15.91 -1.59 -9.94
N GLY A 152 -14.87 -1.22 -9.18
CA GLY A 152 -14.52 0.15 -8.83
C GLY A 152 -15.25 0.69 -7.58
N ASN A 153 -15.95 -0.15 -6.82
CA ASN A 153 -16.53 0.27 -5.54
C ASN A 153 -15.42 0.43 -4.50
N PHE A 154 -15.52 1.44 -3.65
CA PHE A 154 -14.48 1.82 -2.68
C PHE A 154 -14.83 1.34 -1.27
N TYR A 155 -13.89 0.70 -0.58
CA TYR A 155 -14.10 0.08 0.72
C TYR A 155 -13.23 0.72 1.79
N VAL A 156 -13.79 0.92 3.00
CA VAL A 156 -13.09 1.52 4.14
C VAL A 156 -13.27 0.64 5.38
N SER A 157 -12.15 0.21 5.98
CA SER A 157 -12.12 -0.52 7.25
C SER A 157 -12.18 0.45 8.44
N ASN A 158 -13.35 0.54 9.06
CA ASN A 158 -13.63 1.38 10.22
C ASN A 158 -13.30 0.65 11.53
N PHE A 159 -12.30 1.12 12.27
CA PHE A 159 -11.95 0.52 13.57
C PHE A 159 -12.97 0.88 14.66
N ASN A 160 -13.36 2.15 14.78
CA ASN A 160 -14.25 2.57 15.87
C ASN A 160 -15.70 2.07 15.68
N ALA A 161 -16.09 1.70 14.46
CA ALA A 161 -17.42 1.14 14.14
C ALA A 161 -17.43 -0.38 13.91
N ASP A 162 -16.29 -1.07 14.05
CA ASP A 162 -16.10 -2.51 13.83
C ASP A 162 -16.81 -3.03 12.55
N ASN A 163 -16.56 -2.33 11.44
CA ASN A 163 -17.16 -2.66 10.16
C ASN A 163 -16.28 -2.28 8.96
N ILE A 164 -16.67 -2.79 7.79
CA ILE A 164 -16.19 -2.31 6.50
C ILE A 164 -17.41 -1.69 5.80
N VAL A 165 -17.30 -0.41 5.45
CA VAL A 165 -18.28 0.28 4.60
C VAL A 165 -17.84 0.24 3.14
N ARG A 166 -18.82 0.18 2.24
CA ARG A 166 -18.67 0.19 0.78
C ARG A 166 -19.36 1.42 0.21
N PHE A 167 -18.67 2.08 -0.70
CA PHE A 167 -19.14 3.22 -1.49
C PHE A 167 -19.31 2.78 -2.94
N PRO A 168 -20.54 2.79 -3.49
CA PRO A 168 -20.79 2.35 -4.86
C PRO A 168 -20.02 3.18 -5.90
N VAL A 169 -19.55 2.52 -6.97
CA VAL A 169 -18.82 3.16 -8.08
C VAL A 169 -19.66 4.21 -8.81
N ASP A 170 -20.96 3.95 -8.97
CA ASP A 170 -21.95 4.86 -9.57
C ASP A 170 -22.35 6.01 -8.63
N GLY A 171 -21.84 6.02 -7.40
CA GLY A 171 -22.23 6.93 -6.32
C GLY A 171 -23.54 6.53 -5.62
N GLY A 172 -23.95 7.38 -4.67
CA GLY A 172 -25.02 7.07 -3.72
C GLY A 172 -24.49 6.97 -2.29
N PRO A 173 -25.35 6.62 -1.32
CA PRO A 173 -24.95 6.43 0.08
C PRO A 173 -24.04 5.21 0.25
N SER A 174 -23.23 5.22 1.31
CA SER A 174 -22.47 4.05 1.75
C SER A 174 -23.39 2.92 2.26
N GLU A 175 -22.97 1.67 2.10
CA GLU A 175 -23.57 0.52 2.77
C GLU A 175 -22.57 -0.20 3.69
N VAL A 176 -23.04 -0.83 4.77
CA VAL A 176 -22.19 -1.71 5.59
C VAL A 176 -22.05 -3.04 4.86
N PHE A 177 -20.87 -3.29 4.30
CA PHE A 177 -20.56 -4.52 3.57
C PHE A 177 -20.38 -5.71 4.51
N THR A 178 -19.69 -5.50 5.63
CA THR A 178 -19.55 -6.53 6.68
C THR A 178 -19.20 -5.89 8.02
N SER A 179 -19.44 -6.60 9.12
CA SER A 179 -19.22 -6.14 10.51
C SER A 179 -18.51 -7.20 11.35
N SER A 180 -17.99 -6.83 12.52
CA SER A 180 -17.28 -7.74 13.43
C SER A 180 -15.99 -8.31 12.82
N VAL A 181 -15.24 -7.44 12.14
CA VAL A 181 -13.94 -7.76 11.55
C VAL A 181 -12.82 -7.72 12.60
N GLY A 182 -12.96 -6.90 13.66
CA GLY A 182 -12.04 -6.84 14.79
C GLY A 182 -11.66 -5.42 15.21
N MET A 183 -10.37 -5.21 15.46
CA MET A 183 -9.82 -3.92 15.85
C MET A 183 -9.26 -3.16 14.62
N SER A 184 -8.14 -2.44 14.75
CA SER A 184 -7.46 -1.86 13.59
C SER A 184 -6.81 -2.93 12.71
N GLY A 185 -6.85 -2.71 11.40
CA GLY A 185 -6.50 -3.72 10.39
C GLY A 185 -6.40 -3.16 8.97
N SER A 186 -5.82 -3.98 8.11
CA SER A 186 -5.56 -3.74 6.69
C SER A 186 -6.56 -4.54 5.85
N ILE A 187 -6.94 -4.05 4.68
CA ILE A 187 -7.80 -4.76 3.72
C ILE A 187 -7.14 -4.87 2.34
N ALA A 188 -7.43 -5.96 1.63
CA ALA A 188 -7.02 -6.19 0.25
C ALA A 188 -8.01 -7.13 -0.46
N PHE A 189 -8.32 -6.88 -1.73
CA PHE A 189 -9.11 -7.79 -2.56
C PHE A 189 -8.21 -8.85 -3.21
N ALA A 190 -8.61 -10.11 -3.15
CA ALA A 190 -7.92 -11.21 -3.80
C ALA A 190 -8.44 -11.47 -5.23
N ALA A 191 -7.73 -12.34 -5.98
CA ALA A 191 -8.08 -12.65 -7.37
C ALA A 191 -9.45 -13.35 -7.51
N SER A 192 -9.99 -13.94 -6.44
CA SER A 192 -11.35 -14.47 -6.37
C SER A 192 -12.47 -13.42 -6.26
N GLY A 193 -12.14 -12.15 -6.01
CA GLY A 193 -13.10 -11.11 -5.63
C GLY A 193 -13.43 -11.06 -4.13
N ASP A 194 -12.89 -11.97 -3.32
CA ASP A 194 -13.04 -11.91 -1.86
C ASP A 194 -12.18 -10.80 -1.25
N LEU A 195 -12.71 -10.12 -0.22
CA LEU A 195 -11.96 -9.17 0.59
C LEU A 195 -11.27 -9.92 1.75
N PHE A 196 -9.96 -9.76 1.84
CA PHE A 196 -9.17 -10.18 3.00
C PHE A 196 -8.96 -8.98 3.92
N TRP A 197 -9.37 -9.12 5.18
CA TRP A 197 -9.07 -8.20 6.26
C TRP A 197 -8.02 -8.84 7.17
N ALA A 198 -7.06 -8.07 7.68
CA ALA A 198 -6.04 -8.59 8.60
C ALA A 198 -5.65 -7.56 9.66
N GLY A 199 -5.72 -7.96 10.93
CA GLY A 199 -5.52 -7.03 12.04
C GLY A 199 -5.60 -7.68 13.42
N GLN A 200 -5.93 -6.88 14.42
CA GLN A 200 -6.04 -7.29 15.82
C GLN A 200 -7.45 -7.81 16.18
N THR A 201 -7.53 -8.81 17.05
CA THR A 201 -8.81 -9.44 17.44
C THR A 201 -9.14 -9.33 18.93
N PHE A 202 -10.43 -9.44 19.25
CA PHE A 202 -10.95 -9.55 20.61
C PHE A 202 -11.05 -11.01 21.11
N ILE A 203 -10.78 -12.01 20.27
CA ILE A 203 -10.88 -13.43 20.65
C ILE A 203 -9.84 -13.77 21.75
N PRO A 204 -10.24 -14.37 22.89
CA PRO A 204 -9.31 -14.72 23.96
C PRO A 204 -8.14 -15.60 23.51
N ASN A 205 -6.93 -15.24 23.95
CA ASN A 205 -5.64 -15.89 23.63
C ASN A 205 -5.19 -15.82 22.15
N ILE A 206 -5.93 -15.12 21.29
CA ILE A 206 -5.53 -14.77 19.93
C ILE A 206 -5.21 -13.28 19.91
N ARG A 207 -4.20 -12.85 19.14
CA ARG A 207 -3.87 -11.41 19.01
C ARG A 207 -4.02 -10.89 17.59
N GLY A 208 -3.73 -11.72 16.60
CA GLY A 208 -3.89 -11.42 15.19
C GLY A 208 -4.83 -12.41 14.53
N GLN A 209 -5.64 -11.94 13.59
CA GLN A 209 -6.43 -12.79 12.71
C GLN A 209 -6.43 -12.25 11.29
N ILE A 210 -6.61 -13.14 10.32
CA ILE A 210 -7.00 -12.81 8.96
C ILE A 210 -8.44 -13.28 8.80
N MET A 211 -9.31 -12.40 8.31
CA MET A 211 -10.70 -12.66 7.99
C MET A 211 -10.87 -12.62 6.47
N ARG A 212 -11.78 -13.45 5.95
CA ARG A 212 -12.14 -13.52 4.53
C ARG A 212 -13.63 -13.24 4.40
N ALA A 213 -13.97 -12.11 3.76
CA ALA A 213 -15.32 -11.73 3.39
C ALA A 213 -15.57 -12.10 1.92
N ARG A 214 -16.69 -12.76 1.63
CA ARG A 214 -17.16 -13.03 0.27
C ARG A 214 -17.82 -11.77 -0.35
N PRO A 215 -18.09 -11.73 -1.66
CA PRO A 215 -18.71 -10.56 -2.31
C PRO A 215 -20.14 -10.25 -1.84
N ASP A 216 -20.79 -11.18 -1.11
CA ASP A 216 -22.08 -10.97 -0.43
C ASP A 216 -21.95 -10.44 1.01
N GLY A 217 -20.72 -10.09 1.45
CA GLY A 217 -20.40 -9.63 2.80
C GLY A 217 -20.22 -10.75 3.84
N SER A 218 -20.47 -12.02 3.49
CA SER A 218 -20.38 -13.13 4.44
C SER A 218 -18.95 -13.37 4.91
N LEU A 219 -18.76 -13.26 6.23
CA LEU A 219 -17.44 -13.20 6.87
C LEU A 219 -17.02 -14.55 7.48
N SER A 220 -15.76 -14.90 7.32
CA SER A 220 -15.17 -16.12 7.86
C SER A 220 -13.75 -15.88 8.40
N ILE A 221 -13.31 -16.68 9.38
CA ILE A 221 -11.91 -16.70 9.81
C ILE A 221 -11.09 -17.45 8.74
N PHE A 222 -10.03 -16.83 8.26
CA PHE A 222 -9.06 -17.44 7.35
C PHE A 222 -7.91 -18.10 8.13
N ASP A 223 -7.25 -17.33 9.00
CA ASP A 223 -6.13 -17.81 9.83
C ASP A 223 -6.02 -16.98 11.12
N VAL A 224 -5.36 -17.55 12.14
CA VAL A 224 -5.24 -16.96 13.49
C VAL A 224 -3.82 -17.09 14.04
N PHE A 225 -3.41 -16.06 14.79
CA PHE A 225 -2.07 -15.92 15.33
C PHE A 225 -2.07 -15.84 16.87
N PRO A 226 -1.11 -16.52 17.55
CA PRO A 226 -1.11 -16.70 19.00
C PRO A 226 -0.97 -15.38 19.77
N SER A 227 -1.17 -15.43 21.08
CA SER A 227 -1.35 -14.30 22.03
C SER A 227 -0.26 -13.21 22.11
N SER A 228 0.77 -13.26 21.28
CA SER A 228 1.84 -12.25 21.14
C SER A 228 1.97 -11.66 19.73
N SER A 229 1.30 -12.22 18.73
CA SER A 229 1.44 -11.83 17.33
C SER A 229 0.20 -11.10 16.83
N ILE A 230 0.37 -9.87 16.33
CA ILE A 230 -0.68 -9.12 15.63
C ILE A 230 -0.39 -9.11 14.13
N VAL A 231 -1.42 -9.18 13.30
CA VAL A 231 -1.27 -8.91 11.86
C VAL A 231 -1.30 -7.39 11.65
N LYS A 232 -0.40 -6.88 10.82
CA LYS A 232 -0.13 -5.45 10.61
C LYS A 232 -0.57 -4.94 9.25
N SER A 233 -0.47 -5.78 8.23
CA SER A 233 -0.81 -5.45 6.86
C SER A 233 -1.09 -6.74 6.08
N VAL A 234 -1.96 -6.65 5.08
CA VAL A 234 -2.24 -7.73 4.12
C VAL A 234 -2.24 -7.15 2.71
N THR A 235 -1.69 -7.90 1.77
CA THR A 235 -1.80 -7.64 0.34
C THR A 235 -1.95 -8.95 -0.42
N THR A 236 -2.26 -8.87 -1.70
CA THR A 236 -2.75 -9.98 -2.53
C THR A 236 -2.21 -9.87 -3.94
N ASP A 237 -2.06 -10.98 -4.65
CA ASP A 237 -1.71 -10.96 -6.07
C ASP A 237 -2.75 -11.58 -7.00
N ARG A 238 -2.63 -11.26 -8.29
CA ARG A 238 -3.47 -11.80 -9.37
C ARG A 238 -3.37 -13.31 -9.58
N PHE A 239 -2.50 -14.00 -8.84
CA PHE A 239 -2.32 -15.46 -8.89
C PHE A 239 -3.00 -16.16 -7.71
N GLY A 240 -3.73 -15.43 -6.87
CA GLY A 240 -4.40 -15.96 -5.69
C GLY A 240 -3.45 -16.20 -4.50
N ASN A 241 -2.28 -15.54 -4.46
CA ASN A 241 -1.49 -15.52 -3.24
C ASN A 241 -1.96 -14.42 -2.30
N VAL A 242 -1.99 -14.73 -1.00
CA VAL A 242 -2.23 -13.76 0.09
C VAL A 242 -0.91 -13.58 0.83
N PHE A 243 -0.54 -12.34 1.12
CA PHE A 243 0.67 -11.97 1.85
C PHE A 243 0.29 -11.20 3.11
N ALA A 244 0.74 -11.67 4.27
CA ALA A 244 0.39 -11.07 5.56
C ALA A 244 1.64 -10.78 6.38
N TYR A 245 1.75 -9.57 6.93
CA TYR A 245 2.85 -9.19 7.82
C TYR A 245 2.43 -9.26 9.30
N THR A 246 3.23 -9.89 10.14
CA THR A 246 2.93 -10.19 11.55
C THR A 246 4.09 -9.82 12.49
N THR A 247 3.79 -9.70 13.79
CA THR A 247 4.79 -9.34 14.83
C THR A 247 5.39 -10.52 15.60
N ASP A 248 5.03 -11.77 15.28
CA ASP A 248 5.79 -12.95 15.69
C ASP A 248 7.21 -12.92 15.10
N ASN A 249 8.11 -13.73 15.68
CA ASN A 249 9.50 -13.92 15.22
C ASN A 249 10.28 -12.62 14.95
N LEU A 250 9.96 -11.56 15.72
CA LEU A 250 10.48 -10.20 15.56
C LEU A 250 10.18 -9.57 14.17
N GLY A 251 9.06 -9.95 13.55
CA GLY A 251 8.60 -9.47 12.25
C GLY A 251 8.66 -10.55 11.18
N THR A 252 7.50 -11.12 10.81
CA THR A 252 7.38 -12.18 9.80
C THR A 252 6.55 -11.70 8.61
N LEU A 253 6.99 -12.04 7.38
CA LEU A 253 6.12 -12.04 6.19
C LEU A 253 5.69 -13.47 5.91
N TYR A 254 4.38 -13.72 5.99
CA TYR A 254 3.75 -14.96 5.56
C TYR A 254 3.21 -14.85 4.14
N ARG A 255 3.27 -15.96 3.40
CA ARG A 255 2.53 -16.18 2.15
C ARG A 255 1.60 -17.38 2.30
N TYR A 256 0.43 -17.26 1.68
CA TYR A 256 -0.51 -18.35 1.40
C TYR A 256 -0.68 -18.42 -0.12
N SER A 257 -0.77 -19.63 -0.67
CA SER A 257 -1.01 -19.87 -2.10
C SER A 257 -2.46 -20.29 -2.33
N ASN A 258 -3.00 -19.95 -3.51
CA ASN A 258 -4.36 -20.32 -3.95
C ASN A 258 -5.47 -19.93 -2.96
N GLU A 259 -5.26 -18.86 -2.18
CA GLU A 259 -6.15 -18.40 -1.12
C GLU A 259 -6.54 -19.51 -0.12
N ASP A 260 -5.59 -20.39 0.24
CA ASP A 260 -5.79 -21.53 1.16
C ASP A 260 -4.93 -21.36 2.44
N PRO A 261 -5.53 -21.30 3.64
CA PRO A 261 -4.79 -21.06 4.88
C PRO A 261 -3.85 -22.20 5.27
N THR A 262 -4.09 -23.43 4.77
CA THR A 262 -3.22 -24.59 5.03
C THR A 262 -1.86 -24.49 4.35
N THR A 263 -1.73 -23.63 3.33
CA THR A 263 -0.51 -23.45 2.53
C THR A 263 0.50 -22.45 3.13
N ARG A 264 0.26 -21.97 4.36
CA ARG A 264 1.05 -20.92 5.02
C ARG A 264 2.56 -21.21 5.04
N GLN A 265 3.34 -20.33 4.43
CA GLN A 265 4.81 -20.36 4.39
C GLN A 265 5.39 -19.06 4.95
N VAL A 266 6.51 -19.16 5.67
CA VAL A 266 7.33 -18.01 6.05
C VAL A 266 8.20 -17.62 4.85
N LEU A 267 8.09 -16.38 4.39
CA LEU A 267 9.00 -15.79 3.39
C LEU A 267 10.12 -14.99 4.07
N VAL A 268 9.79 -14.16 5.05
CA VAL A 268 10.73 -13.31 5.80
C VAL A 268 10.51 -13.52 7.29
N SER A 269 11.56 -13.49 8.10
CA SER A 269 11.46 -13.41 9.57
C SER A 269 12.52 -12.44 10.13
N ASN A 270 12.36 -12.02 11.40
CA ASN A 270 13.23 -11.05 12.08
C ASN A 270 13.42 -9.71 11.32
N PHE A 271 12.42 -9.30 10.52
CA PHE A 271 12.50 -8.08 9.70
C PHE A 271 12.16 -6.80 10.47
N GLY A 272 11.59 -6.91 11.67
CA GLY A 272 11.22 -5.81 12.57
C GLY A 272 9.71 -5.59 12.66
N PHE A 273 9.32 -4.55 13.40
CA PHE A 273 7.91 -4.19 13.59
C PHE A 273 7.48 -3.05 12.67
N ASP A 274 6.17 -2.79 12.66
CA ASP A 274 5.52 -1.67 11.98
C ASP A 274 5.84 -1.60 10.47
N VAL A 275 5.27 -2.56 9.73
CA VAL A 275 5.44 -2.72 8.28
C VAL A 275 4.10 -2.63 7.55
N ALA A 276 4.07 -1.82 6.49
CA ALA A 276 3.01 -1.79 5.48
C ALA A 276 3.41 -2.65 4.27
N LEU A 277 2.45 -3.39 3.70
CA LEU A 277 2.61 -4.17 2.48
C LEU A 277 1.82 -3.59 1.31
N THR A 278 2.36 -3.72 0.11
CA THR A 278 1.62 -3.56 -1.15
C THR A 278 2.31 -4.36 -2.26
N MET A 279 1.59 -4.81 -3.29
CA MET A 279 2.21 -5.45 -4.45
C MET A 279 2.68 -4.42 -5.48
N SER A 280 3.77 -4.73 -6.17
CA SER A 280 4.15 -4.07 -7.42
C SER A 280 3.09 -4.21 -8.52
N ALA A 281 3.04 -3.24 -9.45
CA ALA A 281 2.05 -3.17 -10.51
C ALA A 281 2.05 -4.38 -11.47
N ASP A 282 3.21 -5.02 -11.64
CA ASP A 282 3.39 -6.24 -12.42
C ASP A 282 3.25 -7.52 -11.57
N HIS A 283 3.04 -7.38 -10.25
CA HIS A 283 3.05 -8.42 -9.22
C HIS A 283 4.34 -9.25 -9.14
N SER A 284 5.50 -8.71 -9.56
CA SER A 284 6.79 -9.41 -9.45
C SER A 284 7.47 -9.27 -8.09
N LEU A 285 7.07 -8.27 -7.30
CA LEU A 285 7.62 -7.92 -5.98
C LEU A 285 6.51 -7.59 -4.97
N VAL A 286 6.72 -8.01 -3.71
CA VAL A 286 6.05 -7.44 -2.54
C VAL A 286 6.88 -6.23 -2.08
N TYR A 287 6.27 -5.05 -1.91
CA TYR A 287 6.93 -3.92 -1.26
C TYR A 287 6.65 -3.91 0.24
N LEU A 288 7.68 -3.63 1.04
CA LEU A 288 7.63 -3.54 2.50
C LEU A 288 8.09 -2.15 2.93
N GLY A 289 7.16 -1.33 3.44
CA GLY A 289 7.45 -0.01 4.00
C GLY A 289 7.64 -0.11 5.51
N LYS A 290 8.79 0.33 6.03
CA LYS A 290 9.15 0.18 7.45
C LYS A 290 9.88 1.43 7.95
N GLY A 291 9.25 2.23 8.81
CA GLY A 291 9.83 3.50 9.24
C GLY A 291 10.11 4.39 8.03
N GLY A 292 11.30 4.99 7.93
CA GLY A 292 11.70 5.78 6.75
C GLY A 292 12.21 4.96 5.55
N PHE A 293 12.08 3.63 5.54
CA PHE A 293 12.71 2.73 4.57
C PHE A 293 11.68 2.02 3.69
N LEU A 294 11.95 1.93 2.38
CA LEU A 294 11.23 1.08 1.45
C LEU A 294 12.12 -0.10 1.03
N TYR A 295 11.59 -1.31 1.13
CA TYR A 295 12.19 -2.54 0.64
C TYR A 295 11.28 -3.20 -0.40
N SER A 296 11.84 -4.08 -1.22
CA SER A 296 11.09 -5.13 -1.92
C SER A 296 11.49 -6.51 -1.40
N ALA A 297 10.62 -7.50 -1.60
CA ALA A 297 10.96 -8.92 -1.52
C ALA A 297 10.33 -9.65 -2.71
N ASP A 298 11.05 -10.66 -3.22
CA ASP A 298 10.50 -11.59 -4.21
C ASP A 298 9.38 -12.45 -3.56
N PRO A 299 8.19 -12.55 -4.17
CA PRO A 299 7.02 -13.22 -3.58
C PRO A 299 7.15 -14.75 -3.49
N SER A 300 8.19 -15.34 -4.07
CA SER A 300 8.45 -16.79 -4.05
C SER A 300 9.57 -17.21 -3.11
N THR A 301 10.54 -16.33 -2.86
CA THR A 301 11.77 -16.61 -2.07
C THR A 301 11.97 -15.73 -0.85
N GLY A 302 11.28 -14.60 -0.74
CA GLY A 302 11.27 -13.76 0.47
C GLY A 302 12.57 -13.00 0.77
N ASN A 303 13.51 -12.88 -0.16
CA ASN A 303 14.76 -12.13 0.09
C ASN A 303 14.52 -10.61 0.08
N PRO A 304 14.68 -9.87 1.19
CA PRO A 304 14.40 -8.43 1.22
C PRO A 304 15.58 -7.60 0.70
N LEU A 305 15.30 -6.72 -0.27
CA LEU A 305 16.26 -5.77 -0.84
C LEU A 305 15.84 -4.34 -0.48
N LEU A 306 16.78 -3.53 0.04
CA LEU A 306 16.55 -2.11 0.28
C LEU A 306 16.46 -1.35 -1.06
N ILE A 307 15.36 -0.63 -1.27
CA ILE A 307 15.15 0.23 -2.44
C ILE A 307 15.62 1.66 -2.13
N GLY A 308 15.20 2.21 -1.00
CA GLY A 308 15.50 3.59 -0.64
C GLY A 308 15.16 3.94 0.81
N HIS A 309 15.70 5.06 1.27
CA HIS A 309 15.49 5.59 2.61
C HIS A 309 15.35 7.11 2.58
N ARG A 310 14.48 7.64 3.45
CA ARG A 310 14.40 9.07 3.77
C ARG A 310 14.30 9.26 5.30
N GLU A 311 15.21 10.06 5.85
CA GLU A 311 15.10 10.54 7.23
C GLU A 311 13.89 11.49 7.39
N GLY A 312 13.31 11.55 8.60
CA GLY A 312 12.11 12.35 8.89
C GLY A 312 10.77 11.71 8.50
N VAL A 313 10.78 10.74 7.59
CA VAL A 313 9.60 9.98 7.14
C VAL A 313 9.34 8.76 8.03
N ARG A 314 8.06 8.48 8.31
CA ARG A 314 7.61 7.20 8.89
C ARG A 314 6.44 6.65 8.06
N ILE A 315 6.75 5.76 7.13
CA ILE A 315 5.77 5.02 6.34
C ILE A 315 4.89 4.20 7.29
N ASP A 316 3.59 4.47 7.28
CA ASP A 316 2.55 3.69 7.97
C ASP A 316 1.67 2.92 6.98
N GLY A 317 1.55 3.44 5.73
CA GLY A 317 0.78 2.83 4.64
C GLY A 317 1.46 2.96 3.27
N LEU A 318 1.12 2.06 2.35
CA LEU A 318 1.65 2.03 0.97
C LEU A 318 0.55 1.77 -0.07
N ALA A 319 0.64 2.46 -1.20
CA ALA A 319 -0.07 2.15 -2.44
C ALA A 319 0.90 2.11 -3.63
N VAL A 320 0.56 1.42 -4.70
CA VAL A 320 1.27 1.53 -5.99
C VAL A 320 0.32 2.12 -7.01
N PHE A 321 0.78 3.10 -7.80
CA PHE A 321 -0.05 3.59 -8.90
C PHE A 321 0.01 2.61 -10.07
N VAL A 322 -1.02 1.79 -10.18
CA VAL A 322 -1.34 1.04 -11.39
C VAL A 322 -2.36 1.88 -12.15
N PRO A 323 -2.04 2.46 -13.32
CA PRO A 323 -3.10 2.91 -14.21
C PRO A 323 -3.90 1.68 -14.64
N GLU A 324 -5.22 1.79 -14.66
CA GLU A 324 -6.08 0.78 -15.30
C GLU A 324 -5.49 0.36 -16.66
N PRO A 325 -5.51 -0.93 -17.03
CA PRO A 325 -5.42 -1.28 -18.43
C PRO A 325 -6.63 -0.63 -19.11
N TRP A 326 -6.37 0.51 -19.76
CA TRP A 326 -7.38 1.35 -20.41
C TRP A 326 -8.37 0.49 -21.19
N THR A 327 -9.56 1.04 -21.45
CA THR A 327 -10.45 0.57 -22.52
C THR A 327 -9.87 0.84 -23.93
N ALA A 328 -8.60 0.45 -24.11
CA ALA A 328 -7.97 0.09 -25.35
C ALA A 328 -8.77 -1.06 -25.97
N THR A 329 -9.84 -0.67 -26.68
CA THR A 329 -10.40 -1.39 -27.81
C THR A 329 -9.31 -2.21 -28.46
N LEU A 330 -9.46 -3.54 -28.46
CA LEU A 330 -8.44 -4.47 -28.97
C LEU A 330 -8.30 -4.33 -30.49
N VAL A 331 -7.62 -3.26 -30.91
CA VAL A 331 -7.01 -3.12 -32.24
C VAL A 331 -5.80 -4.05 -32.25
N SER A 332 -6.10 -5.34 -32.37
CA SER A 332 -5.12 -6.39 -32.58
C SER A 332 -4.38 -6.10 -33.88
N ILE A 333 -3.26 -5.37 -33.80
CA ILE A 333 -2.34 -5.17 -34.91
C ILE A 333 -1.65 -6.52 -35.14
N LEU A 334 -2.37 -7.38 -35.86
CA LEU A 334 -1.92 -8.66 -36.33
C LEU A 334 -0.88 -8.38 -37.42
N VAL A 335 0.38 -8.19 -37.01
CA VAL A 335 1.53 -8.02 -37.91
C VAL A 335 1.78 -9.34 -38.62
N VAL A 336 0.94 -9.63 -39.61
CA VAL A 336 1.18 -10.67 -40.59
C VAL A 336 2.42 -10.23 -41.38
N LEU A 337 3.57 -10.82 -41.05
CA LEU A 337 4.79 -10.71 -41.83
C LEU A 337 4.58 -11.42 -43.18
N ALA A 338 3.88 -10.73 -44.07
CA ALA A 338 3.67 -11.12 -45.45
C ALA A 338 4.99 -11.00 -46.21
N PHE A 339 5.85 -12.02 -46.07
CA PHE A 339 7.07 -12.17 -46.87
C PHE A 339 6.72 -12.04 -48.36
N PRO A 340 7.19 -10.99 -49.07
CA PRO A 340 6.91 -10.85 -50.47
C PRO A 340 7.62 -11.97 -51.22
N ARG A 341 6.85 -12.86 -51.87
CA ARG A 341 7.38 -13.91 -52.75
C ARG A 341 8.04 -13.27 -53.98
N THR A 342 9.32 -12.97 -53.88
CA THR A 342 10.14 -12.48 -54.99
C THR A 342 10.25 -13.57 -56.07
N ARG A 343 9.52 -13.36 -57.16
CA ARG A 343 9.47 -14.27 -58.31
C ARG A 343 10.65 -14.00 -59.24
N ALA A 344 11.73 -14.75 -59.07
CA ALA A 344 12.80 -14.87 -60.07
C ALA A 344 12.66 -16.21 -60.82
N GLN A 345 12.84 -16.18 -62.13
CA GLN A 345 12.84 -17.38 -62.99
C GLN A 345 14.24 -17.59 -63.60
N ASP A 346 14.48 -18.84 -63.99
CA ASP A 346 15.58 -19.32 -64.84
C ASP A 346 17.01 -19.27 -64.20
N ALA A 347 17.94 -20.16 -64.57
CA ALA A 347 17.94 -21.12 -65.68
C ALA A 347 18.75 -22.42 -65.39
N ARG A 348 18.30 -23.54 -65.97
CA ARG A 348 19.08 -24.78 -66.31
C ARG A 348 19.70 -25.56 -65.12
N ALA A 349 19.70 -26.90 -65.10
CA ALA A 349 19.87 -27.84 -66.20
C ALA A 349 19.02 -29.13 -66.09
N ALA A 350 19.05 -29.96 -67.14
CA ALA A 350 18.37 -31.25 -67.23
C ALA A 350 19.12 -32.36 -66.42
N THR A 351 18.60 -33.57 -66.17
CA THR A 351 18.38 -34.60 -67.21
C THR A 351 17.76 -35.90 -66.65
N ARG A 352 16.57 -36.32 -67.15
CA ARG A 352 16.04 -37.73 -67.22
C ARG A 352 15.88 -38.50 -65.87
N ARG A 353 15.08 -39.57 -65.72
CA ARG A 353 14.08 -40.30 -66.57
C ARG A 353 13.18 -41.14 -65.64
N LEU A 354 11.99 -41.54 -66.14
CA LEU A 354 11.18 -42.72 -65.74
C LEU A 354 10.73 -42.78 -64.26
N VAL A 355 9.43 -42.72 -63.91
CA VAL A 355 8.35 -43.69 -64.22
C VAL A 355 8.66 -45.10 -63.67
N GLY A 356 7.95 -45.52 -62.63
CA GLY A 356 8.19 -46.78 -61.92
C GLY A 356 7.18 -47.09 -60.80
N SER A 357 5.90 -46.81 -61.02
CA SER A 357 4.84 -47.23 -60.09
C SER A 357 4.51 -48.72 -60.26
N CYS A 358 4.48 -49.48 -59.16
CA CYS A 358 3.64 -50.69 -59.09
C CYS A 358 3.34 -51.06 -57.62
N THR A 359 2.26 -51.81 -57.40
CA THR A 359 1.64 -52.03 -56.09
C THR A 359 1.68 -53.50 -55.67
N THR A 360 1.64 -53.72 -54.34
CA THR A 360 1.05 -54.90 -53.65
C THR A 360 1.46 -56.30 -54.11
N GLY A 361 2.13 -57.05 -53.23
CA GLY A 361 2.22 -58.51 -53.27
C GLY A 361 2.14 -59.11 -51.86
N VAL A 362 1.27 -60.10 -51.65
CA VAL A 362 1.10 -60.82 -50.38
C VAL A 362 1.55 -62.26 -50.54
N SER A 363 2.44 -62.76 -49.67
CA SER A 363 2.33 -64.08 -49.01
C SER A 363 3.63 -64.56 -48.35
N SER A 364 3.49 -65.29 -47.24
CA SER A 364 4.46 -66.22 -46.61
C SER A 364 5.78 -65.65 -46.04
N GLY A 365 6.20 -66.18 -44.87
CA GLY A 365 7.54 -65.92 -44.31
C GLY A 365 7.63 -65.79 -42.78
N ALA A 366 7.70 -66.91 -42.08
CA ALA A 366 8.34 -67.13 -40.76
C ALA A 366 8.11 -66.16 -39.57
N THR A 367 7.50 -66.72 -38.51
CA THR A 367 7.81 -66.50 -37.08
C THR A 367 7.82 -65.06 -36.51
N SER A 368 6.68 -64.71 -35.88
CA SER A 368 6.63 -63.81 -34.73
C SER A 368 7.35 -64.39 -33.51
N ARG A 369 7.81 -63.51 -32.60
CA ARG A 369 7.89 -63.78 -31.14
C ARG A 369 8.08 -62.49 -30.33
N CYS A 370 7.04 -62.08 -29.62
CA CYS A 370 7.17 -61.51 -28.28
C CYS A 370 6.96 -62.64 -27.26
N PRO A 371 7.61 -62.54 -26.10
CA PRO A 371 6.94 -62.67 -24.80
C PRO A 371 7.26 -61.42 -23.95
N ASP A 372 6.32 -60.80 -23.25
CA ASP A 372 5.43 -61.27 -22.17
C ASP A 372 6.10 -61.23 -20.78
N ALA A 373 5.35 -60.68 -19.83
CA ALA A 373 5.57 -60.71 -18.38
C ALA A 373 4.51 -61.65 -17.73
N PRO A 374 4.37 -61.82 -16.40
CA PRO A 374 5.19 -61.31 -15.27
C PRO A 374 5.62 -62.45 -14.32
N GLU A 375 6.18 -62.12 -13.13
CA GLU A 375 5.70 -62.72 -11.87
C GLU A 375 6.14 -61.94 -10.61
N SER A 376 5.60 -62.32 -9.46
CA SER A 376 5.66 -61.59 -8.18
C SER A 376 6.53 -62.25 -7.11
N LYS A 377 7.06 -61.45 -6.18
CA LYS A 377 7.28 -61.85 -4.78
C LYS A 377 7.31 -60.66 -3.83
#